data_AF-A0A4R5Y644-F1
#
_entry.id   AF-A0A4R5Y644-F1
#
_cell.length_a   1.000
_cell.length_b   1.000
_cell.length_c   1.000
_cell.angle_alpha   90.00
_cell.angle_beta   90.00
_cell.angle_gamma   90.00
#
_symmetry.space_group_name_H-M   'P 1'
#
loop_
_entity.id
_entity.type
_entity.pdbx_description
1 polymer ?
#
loop_
_entity_poly.entity_id
_entity_poly.type
_entity_poly.pdbx_seq_one_letter_code
_entity_poly.pdbx_strand_id
1 'polypeptide(L)'
;MSKTIAVVPGSFDPVTKGHLDIIQRSSELFDEIHVSVLNNAKKTGFFTIEERLALIEEAVKDIPNVKVDYFSGLLVHFCERVGAKQIVRGLRAVSDFEYEMQLTSMNKKLNDDIETLYMMTNNQYSFISSSMVKEVAKYGGDVSSIVPKNVEIALKEKYKQLAEEE
;
A
#
# COMPACT_ATOMS: atom_id res chain seq x y z
N MET A 1 -18.19 17.92 13.77
CA MET A 1 -17.70 16.54 14.03
C MET A 1 -16.19 16.58 14.10
N SER A 2 -15.54 15.68 14.84
CA SER A 2 -14.08 15.55 14.82
C SER A 2 -13.63 15.01 13.46
N LYS A 3 -12.50 15.52 12.95
CA LYS A 3 -11.89 15.05 11.70
C LYS A 3 -11.63 13.54 11.76
N THR A 4 -12.07 12.82 10.74
CA THR A 4 -11.89 11.37 10.58
C THR A 4 -10.61 11.09 9.80
N ILE A 5 -9.71 10.31 10.39
CA ILE A 5 -8.38 10.02 9.83
C ILE A 5 -8.20 8.51 9.77
N ALA A 6 -7.84 8.01 8.59
CA ALA A 6 -7.53 6.60 8.40
C ALA A 6 -6.13 6.38 7.83
N VAL A 7 -5.55 5.21 8.14
CA VAL A 7 -4.26 4.76 7.62
C VAL A 7 -4.48 3.61 6.64
N VAL A 8 -3.88 3.71 5.45
CA VAL A 8 -3.77 2.61 4.48
C VAL A 8 -2.32 2.09 4.51
N PRO A 9 -2.01 1.05 5.29
CA PRO A 9 -0.66 0.54 5.42
C PRO A 9 -0.32 -0.47 4.31
N GLY A 10 0.96 -0.54 3.94
CA GLY A 10 1.43 -1.53 2.98
C GLY A 10 2.94 -1.50 2.78
N SER A 11 3.47 -2.53 2.11
CA SER A 11 4.86 -2.49 1.64
C SER A 11 5.01 -1.67 0.35
N PHE A 12 3.97 -1.64 -0.49
CA PHE A 12 3.88 -0.91 -1.75
C PHE A 12 5.12 -1.08 -2.64
N ASP A 13 5.53 -2.32 -2.91
CA ASP A 13 6.77 -2.64 -3.63
C ASP A 13 6.55 -3.38 -4.98
N PRO A 14 6.02 -2.71 -6.02
CA PRO A 14 5.53 -1.32 -6.02
C PRO A 14 4.04 -1.19 -5.65
N VAL A 15 3.54 0.05 -5.56
CA VAL A 15 2.10 0.36 -5.59
C VAL A 15 1.48 -0.12 -6.91
N THR A 16 0.21 -0.53 -6.87
CA THR A 16 -0.51 -1.13 -8.01
C THR A 16 -1.89 -0.50 -8.14
N LYS A 17 -2.61 -0.74 -9.24
CA LYS A 17 -3.99 -0.25 -9.38
C LYS A 17 -4.94 -0.83 -8.33
N GLY A 18 -4.67 -2.04 -7.82
CA GLY A 18 -5.41 -2.60 -6.70
C GLY A 18 -5.23 -1.79 -5.41
N HIS A 19 -4.02 -1.31 -5.12
CA HIS A 19 -3.78 -0.41 -3.99
C HIS A 19 -4.49 0.93 -4.19
N LEU A 20 -4.41 1.52 -5.40
CA LEU A 20 -5.05 2.79 -5.71
C LEU A 20 -6.58 2.73 -5.60
N ASP A 21 -7.22 1.62 -5.98
CA ASP A 21 -8.66 1.42 -5.78
C ASP A 21 -9.05 1.58 -4.30
N ILE A 22 -8.29 0.95 -3.40
CA ILE A 22 -8.52 1.04 -1.96
C ILE A 22 -8.26 2.47 -1.44
N ILE A 23 -7.17 3.09 -1.86
CA ILE A 23 -6.82 4.47 -1.45
C ILE A 23 -7.90 5.45 -1.91
N GLN A 24 -8.31 5.38 -3.18
CA GLN A 24 -9.35 6.24 -3.77
C GLN A 24 -10.67 6.07 -3.03
N ARG A 25 -11.15 4.84 -2.85
CA ARG A 25 -12.42 4.59 -2.15
C ARG A 25 -12.35 4.94 -0.67
N SER A 26 -11.19 4.85 -0.04
CA SER A 26 -10.99 5.32 1.34
C SER A 26 -11.03 6.85 1.40
N SER A 27 -10.46 7.54 0.42
CA SER A 27 -10.44 9.00 0.36
C SER A 27 -11.84 9.63 0.29
N GLU A 28 -12.84 8.87 -0.17
CA GLU A 28 -14.25 9.29 -0.21
C GLU A 28 -14.97 9.11 1.14
N LEU A 29 -14.39 8.32 2.06
CA LEU A 29 -15.01 7.96 3.34
C LEU A 29 -14.42 8.70 4.54
N PHE A 30 -13.21 9.26 4.40
CA PHE A 30 -12.46 9.88 5.48
C PHE A 30 -12.00 11.29 5.11
N ASP A 31 -11.91 12.17 6.11
CA ASP A 31 -11.44 13.54 5.91
C ASP A 31 -9.94 13.60 5.56
N GLU A 32 -9.16 12.60 5.99
CA GLU A 32 -7.73 12.47 5.67
C GLU A 32 -7.30 11.00 5.64
N ILE A 33 -6.48 10.65 4.64
CA ILE A 33 -5.88 9.33 4.46
C ILE A 33 -4.36 9.43 4.56
N HIS A 34 -3.76 8.58 5.38
CA HIS A 34 -2.33 8.36 5.41
C HIS A 34 -1.98 7.03 4.74
N VAL A 35 -1.35 7.07 3.58
CA VAL A 35 -0.77 5.89 2.93
C VAL A 35 0.62 5.66 3.54
N SER A 36 0.74 4.63 4.37
CA SER A 36 1.97 4.39 5.14
C SER A 36 2.78 3.23 4.57
N VAL A 37 3.97 3.53 4.07
CA VAL A 37 4.97 2.51 3.74
C VAL A 37 5.56 1.97 5.04
N LEU A 38 5.29 0.70 5.34
CA LEU A 38 5.83 0.03 6.52
C LEU A 38 7.18 -0.59 6.21
N ASN A 39 8.20 -0.26 7.01
CA ASN A 39 9.49 -0.92 6.92
C ASN A 39 9.43 -2.31 7.53
N ASN A 40 9.61 -3.34 6.70
CA ASN A 40 9.91 -4.66 7.21
C ASN A 40 11.42 -4.86 7.20
N ALA A 41 12.07 -4.64 8.35
CA ALA A 41 13.53 -4.71 8.49
C ALA A 41 14.16 -6.04 8.00
N LYS A 42 13.35 -7.10 7.81
CA LYS A 42 13.80 -8.40 7.32
C LYS A 42 13.77 -8.55 5.79
N LYS A 43 13.25 -7.59 5.03
CA LYS A 43 13.16 -7.68 3.56
C LYS A 43 13.84 -6.49 2.90
N THR A 44 14.85 -6.77 2.08
CA THR A 44 15.28 -5.84 1.03
C THR A 44 14.16 -5.76 -0.01
N GLY A 45 13.56 -4.58 -0.13
CA GLY A 45 12.56 -4.29 -1.17
C GLY A 45 13.20 -4.27 -2.55
N PHE A 46 12.40 -4.49 -3.59
CA PHE A 46 12.85 -4.30 -4.97
C PHE A 46 13.11 -2.81 -5.25
N PHE A 47 12.21 -1.97 -4.76
CA PHE A 47 12.41 -0.54 -4.65
C PHE A 47 12.88 -0.15 -3.23
N THR A 48 13.73 0.87 -3.13
CA THR A 48 14.08 1.50 -1.85
C THR A 48 12.85 2.13 -1.20
N ILE A 49 12.97 2.59 0.05
CA ILE A 49 11.84 3.28 0.70
C ILE A 49 11.53 4.58 -0.05
N GLU A 50 12.56 5.33 -0.44
CA GLU A 50 12.48 6.60 -1.13
C GLU A 50 11.81 6.43 -2.50
N GLU A 51 12.22 5.40 -3.25
CA GLU A 51 11.58 5.06 -4.54
C GLU A 51 10.10 4.72 -4.35
N ARG A 52 9.74 3.95 -3.32
CA ARG A 52 8.35 3.59 -3.06
C ARG A 52 7.50 4.80 -2.68
N LEU A 53 8.01 5.69 -1.83
CA LEU A 53 7.32 6.92 -1.46
C LEU A 53 7.05 7.77 -2.70
N ALA A 54 8.07 8.02 -3.52
CA ALA A 54 7.94 8.81 -4.75
C ALA A 54 6.93 8.20 -5.74
N LEU A 55 6.92 6.88 -5.88
CA LEU A 55 5.95 6.18 -6.73
C LEU A 55 4.52 6.32 -6.25
N ILE A 56 4.29 6.28 -4.93
CA ILE A 56 2.96 6.47 -4.34
C ILE A 56 2.53 7.93 -4.47
N GLU A 57 3.40 8.88 -4.11
CA GLU A 57 3.12 10.32 -4.20
C GLU A 57 2.66 10.73 -5.60
N GLU A 58 3.40 10.32 -6.63
CA GLU A 58 3.02 10.61 -8.02
C GLU A 58 1.71 9.91 -8.41
N ALA A 59 1.46 8.70 -7.88
CA ALA A 59 0.25 7.93 -8.20
C ALA A 59 -1.02 8.45 -7.50
N VAL A 60 -0.89 9.22 -6.42
CA VAL A 60 -2.01 9.77 -5.64
C VAL A 60 -2.09 11.31 -5.68
N LYS A 61 -1.26 11.98 -6.48
CA LYS A 61 -1.14 13.44 -6.52
C LYS A 61 -2.44 14.20 -6.76
N ASP A 62 -3.40 13.58 -7.44
CA ASP A 62 -4.70 14.16 -7.78
C ASP A 62 -5.76 13.91 -6.69
N ILE A 63 -5.40 13.25 -5.58
CA ILE A 63 -6.29 12.94 -4.45
C ILE A 63 -5.95 13.87 -3.27
N PRO A 64 -6.70 14.97 -3.06
CA PRO A 64 -6.27 16.10 -2.24
C PRO A 64 -6.16 15.82 -0.74
N ASN A 65 -6.85 14.80 -0.23
CA ASN A 65 -6.87 14.42 1.18
C ASN A 65 -5.99 13.19 1.47
N VAL A 66 -5.10 12.80 0.55
CA VAL A 66 -4.14 11.72 0.76
C VAL A 66 -2.76 12.29 1.09
N LYS A 67 -2.15 11.74 2.14
CA LYS A 67 -0.75 11.97 2.53
C LYS A 67 0.02 10.67 2.43
N VAL A 68 1.27 10.75 2.00
CA VAL A 68 2.16 9.59 1.91
C VAL A 68 3.20 9.70 3.02
N ASP A 69 3.31 8.65 3.81
CA ASP A 69 4.18 8.60 4.98
C ASP A 69 5.03 7.33 4.99
N TYR A 70 6.15 7.43 5.70
CA TYR A 70 6.96 6.30 6.10
C TYR A 70 6.89 6.10 7.61
N PHE A 71 6.83 4.83 8.01
CA PHE A 71 6.96 4.48 9.42
C PHE A 71 7.79 3.21 9.62
N SER A 72 8.64 3.29 10.65
CA SER A 72 9.37 2.14 11.20
C SER A 72 8.89 1.92 12.63
N GLY A 73 8.30 0.76 12.89
CA GLY A 73 7.75 0.40 14.19
C GLY A 73 6.37 -0.26 14.09
N LEU A 74 5.62 -0.24 15.19
CA LEU A 74 4.26 -0.79 15.26
C LEU A 74 3.25 0.13 14.56
N LEU A 75 2.42 -0.42 13.68
CA LEU A 75 1.39 0.31 12.94
C LEU A 75 0.45 1.11 13.86
N VAL A 76 0.09 0.55 15.02
CA VAL A 76 -0.77 1.23 16.00
C VAL A 76 -0.14 2.53 16.53
N HIS A 77 1.19 2.57 16.70
CA HIS A 77 1.89 3.79 17.13
C HIS A 77 1.94 4.83 16.01
N PHE A 78 2.00 4.40 14.75
CA PHE A 78 1.83 5.33 13.64
C PHE A 78 0.43 5.94 13.64
N CYS A 79 -0.60 5.12 13.86
CA CYS A 79 -1.99 5.60 13.95
C CYS A 79 -2.14 6.63 15.09
N GLU A 80 -1.60 6.34 16.28
CA GLU A 80 -1.57 7.29 17.41
C GLU A 80 -0.87 8.61 17.03
N ARG A 81 0.30 8.52 16.38
CA ARG A 81 1.08 9.69 15.97
C ARG A 81 0.30 10.64 15.05
N VAL A 82 -0.49 10.10 14.13
CA VAL A 82 -1.28 10.89 13.18
C VAL A 82 -2.72 11.14 13.65
N GLY A 83 -3.10 10.62 14.83
CA GLY A 83 -4.45 10.72 15.37
C GLY A 83 -5.49 9.88 14.62
N ALA A 84 -5.05 8.86 13.87
CA ALA A 84 -5.94 7.94 13.18
C ALA A 84 -6.56 6.93 14.12
N LYS A 85 -7.87 6.71 13.95
CA LYS A 85 -8.64 5.68 14.67
C LYS A 85 -9.02 4.50 13.78
N GLN A 86 -8.71 4.59 12.48
CA GLN A 86 -9.07 3.57 11.50
C GLN A 86 -7.83 3.14 10.71
N ILE A 87 -7.68 1.84 10.55
CA ILE A 87 -6.80 1.21 9.56
C ILE A 87 -7.69 0.69 8.44
N VAL A 88 -7.35 0.95 7.18
CA VAL A 88 -8.08 0.41 6.02
C VAL A 88 -7.21 -0.57 5.26
N ARG A 89 -7.76 -1.76 5.01
CA ARG A 89 -7.09 -2.90 4.39
C ARG A 89 -7.92 -3.45 3.24
N GLY A 90 -7.26 -3.79 2.13
CA GLY A 90 -7.90 -4.55 1.05
C GLY A 90 -7.92 -6.06 1.34
N LEU A 91 -9.02 -6.74 1.01
CA LEU A 91 -9.10 -8.21 0.91
C LEU A 91 -9.32 -8.61 -0.54
N ARG A 92 -8.54 -9.58 -1.05
CA ARG A 92 -8.69 -10.09 -2.42
C ARG A 92 -9.32 -11.48 -2.46
N ALA A 93 -8.91 -12.34 -1.53
CA ALA A 93 -9.35 -13.72 -1.45
C ALA A 93 -9.46 -14.18 0.01
N VAL A 94 -10.08 -15.34 0.21
CA VAL A 94 -10.21 -15.98 1.54
C VAL A 94 -8.86 -16.20 2.21
N SER A 95 -7.80 -16.48 1.44
CA SER A 95 -6.45 -16.66 1.97
C SER A 95 -5.87 -15.40 2.63
N ASP A 96 -6.24 -14.20 2.17
CA ASP A 96 -5.80 -12.97 2.82
C ASP A 96 -6.47 -12.83 4.20
N PHE A 97 -7.72 -13.28 4.33
CA PHE A 97 -8.54 -13.07 5.52
C PHE A 97 -7.94 -13.68 6.79
N GLU A 98 -7.40 -14.89 6.74
CA GLU A 98 -6.83 -15.54 7.93
C GLU A 98 -5.63 -14.77 8.49
N TYR A 99 -4.72 -14.35 7.60
CA TYR A 99 -3.56 -13.54 7.97
C TYR A 99 -3.98 -12.17 8.52
N GLU A 100 -4.93 -11.52 7.86
CA GLU A 100 -5.48 -10.22 8.25
C GLU A 100 -6.22 -10.25 9.58
N MET A 101 -6.97 -11.32 9.86
CA MET A 101 -7.66 -11.52 11.13
C MET A 101 -6.68 -11.60 12.31
N GLN A 102 -5.54 -12.29 12.13
CA GLN A 102 -4.50 -12.35 13.16
C GLN A 102 -3.88 -10.97 13.42
N LEU A 103 -3.52 -10.24 12.36
CA LEU A 103 -2.97 -8.89 12.48
C LEU A 103 -3.95 -7.93 13.18
N THR A 104 -5.23 -7.98 12.80
CA THR A 104 -6.29 -7.18 13.42
C THR A 104 -6.39 -7.45 14.92
N SER A 105 -6.44 -8.73 15.29
CA SER A 105 -6.54 -9.14 16.70
C SER A 105 -5.35 -8.65 17.51
N MET A 106 -4.14 -8.68 16.92
CA MET A 106 -2.93 -8.17 17.56
C MET A 106 -2.96 -6.64 17.70
N ASN A 107 -3.32 -5.92 16.64
CA ASN A 107 -3.44 -4.46 16.70
C ASN A 107 -4.46 -4.01 17.76
N LYS A 108 -5.64 -4.65 17.80
CA LYS A 108 -6.69 -4.40 18.79
C LYS A 108 -6.20 -4.66 20.22
N LYS A 109 -5.38 -5.70 20.41
CA LYS A 109 -4.76 -6.00 21.71
C LYS A 109 -3.74 -4.94 22.13
N LEU A 110 -3.01 -4.36 21.18
CA LEU A 110 -2.02 -3.31 21.43
C LEU A 110 -2.67 -1.96 21.69
N ASN A 111 -3.76 -1.65 21.00
CA ASN A 111 -4.54 -0.43 21.19
C ASN A 111 -6.01 -0.68 20.81
N ASP A 112 -6.90 -0.58 21.82
CA ASP A 112 -8.32 -0.86 21.68
C ASP A 112 -9.11 0.28 21.00
N ASP A 113 -8.53 1.49 20.89
CA ASP A 113 -9.14 2.65 20.24
C ASP A 113 -8.98 2.65 18.71
N ILE A 114 -8.20 1.72 18.16
CA ILE A 114 -7.94 1.60 16.72
C ILE A 114 -8.76 0.44 16.14
N GLU A 115 -9.58 0.74 15.15
CA GLU A 115 -10.37 -0.23 14.40
C GLU A 115 -9.76 -0.54 13.03
N THR A 116 -9.88 -1.78 12.57
CA THR A 116 -9.46 -2.17 11.22
C THR A 116 -10.68 -2.43 10.35
N LEU A 117 -10.77 -1.71 9.23
CA LEU A 117 -11.82 -1.82 8.24
C LEU A 117 -11.29 -2.53 7.01
N TYR A 118 -12.05 -3.52 6.55
CA TYR A 118 -11.73 -4.28 5.34
C TYR A 118 -12.61 -3.85 4.18
N MET A 119 -11.97 -3.61 3.04
CA MET A 119 -12.62 -3.33 1.78
C MET A 119 -12.36 -4.47 0.81
N MET A 120 -13.43 -5.03 0.24
CA MET A 120 -13.30 -5.99 -0.84
C MET A 120 -12.67 -5.30 -2.05
N THR A 121 -11.59 -5.89 -2.56
CA THR A 121 -10.90 -5.41 -3.75
C THR A 121 -11.81 -5.58 -4.95
N ASN A 122 -11.83 -4.60 -5.86
CA ASN A 122 -12.55 -4.75 -7.12
C ASN A 122 -12.08 -6.03 -7.86
N ASN A 123 -13.02 -6.82 -8.39
CA ASN A 123 -12.75 -8.10 -9.05
C ASN A 123 -11.70 -7.99 -10.16
N GLN A 124 -11.64 -6.87 -10.88
CA GLN A 124 -10.64 -6.64 -11.93
C GLN A 124 -9.20 -6.53 -11.39
N TYR A 125 -9.02 -6.37 -10.08
CA TYR A 125 -7.73 -6.24 -9.40
C TYR A 125 -7.45 -7.36 -8.39
N SER A 126 -8.38 -8.31 -8.21
CA SER A 126 -8.29 -9.37 -7.18
C SER A 126 -7.07 -10.28 -7.35
N PHE A 127 -6.63 -10.51 -8.60
CA PHE A 127 -5.47 -11.33 -8.92
C PHE A 127 -4.14 -10.57 -8.79
N ILE A 128 -4.15 -9.26 -8.54
CA ILE A 128 -2.94 -8.44 -8.55
C ILE A 128 -2.18 -8.58 -7.22
N SER A 129 -0.89 -8.87 -7.32
CA SER A 129 0.08 -8.72 -6.23
C SER A 129 1.35 -8.03 -6.75
N SER A 130 2.02 -7.25 -5.90
CA SER A 130 3.28 -6.60 -6.30
C SER A 130 4.37 -7.62 -6.66
N SER A 131 4.36 -8.81 -6.06
CA SER A 131 5.27 -9.91 -6.44
C SER A 131 5.03 -10.37 -7.88
N MET A 132 3.77 -10.62 -8.25
CA MET A 132 3.39 -11.04 -9.61
C MET A 132 3.69 -9.93 -10.63
N VAL A 133 3.43 -8.66 -10.28
CA VAL A 133 3.79 -7.51 -11.13
C VAL A 133 5.28 -7.50 -11.43
N LYS A 134 6.13 -7.65 -10.41
CA LYS A 134 7.59 -7.70 -10.57
C LYS A 134 8.04 -8.87 -11.42
N GLU A 135 7.47 -10.05 -11.21
CA GLU A 135 7.79 -11.25 -12.00
C GLU A 135 7.46 -11.06 -13.48
N VAL A 136 6.27 -10.55 -13.81
CA VAL A 136 5.88 -10.28 -15.21
C VAL A 136 6.80 -9.22 -15.83
N ALA A 137 7.07 -8.13 -15.11
CA ALA A 137 7.94 -7.05 -15.59
C ALA A 137 9.39 -7.53 -15.83
N LYS A 138 9.92 -8.42 -14.97
CA LYS A 138 11.26 -9.01 -15.11
C LYS A 138 11.46 -9.69 -16.47
N TYR A 139 10.42 -10.37 -16.97
CA TYR A 139 10.44 -11.09 -18.23
C TYR A 139 9.92 -10.26 -19.42
N GLY A 140 9.80 -8.93 -19.26
CA GLY A 140 9.37 -8.02 -20.32
C GLY A 140 7.87 -8.09 -20.65
N GLY A 141 7.06 -8.70 -19.77
CA GLY A 141 5.61 -8.71 -19.93
C GLY A 141 4.98 -7.34 -19.68
N ASP A 142 3.83 -7.09 -20.31
CA ASP A 142 3.11 -5.83 -20.13
C ASP A 142 2.36 -5.79 -18.79
N VAL A 143 2.64 -4.76 -17.99
CA VAL A 143 1.99 -4.50 -16.69
C VAL A 143 1.15 -3.22 -16.69
N SER A 144 1.01 -2.53 -17.83
CA SER A 144 0.30 -1.25 -17.97
C SER A 144 -1.17 -1.32 -17.54
N SER A 145 -1.78 -2.50 -17.64
CA SER A 145 -3.16 -2.76 -17.21
C SER A 145 -3.31 -2.86 -15.69
N ILE A 146 -2.24 -3.15 -14.94
CA ILE A 146 -2.28 -3.49 -13.51
C ILE A 146 -1.48 -2.54 -12.60
N VAL A 147 -0.64 -1.66 -13.17
CA VAL A 147 0.06 -0.59 -12.42
C VAL A 147 -0.16 0.80 -13.05
N PRO A 148 0.01 1.88 -12.27
CA PRO A 148 0.09 3.24 -12.78
C PRO A 148 1.22 3.45 -13.79
N LYS A 149 1.11 4.46 -14.66
CA LYS A 149 2.09 4.69 -15.73
C LYS A 149 3.50 5.00 -15.21
N ASN A 150 3.59 5.82 -14.16
CA ASN A 150 4.86 6.13 -13.48
C ASN A 150 5.54 4.86 -12.93
N VAL A 151 4.76 3.92 -12.39
CA VAL A 151 5.27 2.63 -11.90
C VAL A 151 5.73 1.71 -13.03
N GLU A 152 5.02 1.68 -14.16
CA GLU A 152 5.44 0.92 -15.35
C GLU A 152 6.81 1.38 -15.84
N ILE A 153 7.03 2.70 -15.89
CA ILE A 153 8.31 3.31 -16.30
C ILE A 153 9.41 2.93 -15.30
N ALA A 154 9.16 3.12 -14.01
CA ALA A 154 10.15 2.82 -12.97
C ALA A 154 10.54 1.33 -12.92
N LEU A 155 9.60 0.41 -13.16
CA LEU A 155 9.91 -1.03 -13.25
C LEU A 155 10.88 -1.32 -14.40
N LYS A 156 10.64 -0.74 -15.59
CA LYS A 156 11.50 -0.92 -16.77
C LYS A 156 12.90 -0.36 -16.52
N GLU A 157 12.99 0.83 -15.93
CA GLU A 157 14.26 1.47 -15.59
C GLU A 157 15.04 0.67 -14.56
N LYS A 158 14.37 0.19 -13.49
CA LYS A 158 15.01 -0.61 -12.43
C LYS A 158 15.58 -1.92 -12.96
N TYR A 159 14.84 -2.64 -13.79
CA TYR A 159 15.35 -3.87 -14.40
C TYR A 159 16.48 -3.63 -15.40
N LYS A 160 16.46 -2.50 -16.11
CA LYS A 160 17.57 -2.11 -16.98
C LYS A 160 18.85 -1.85 -16.19
N GLN A 161 18.76 -1.13 -15.07
CA GLN A 161 19.90 -0.87 -14.18
C GLN A 161 20.49 -2.18 -13.63
N LEU A 162 19.64 -3.09 -13.14
CA LEU A 162 20.08 -4.38 -12.62
C LEU A 162 20.78 -5.24 -13.69
N ALA A 163 20.36 -5.17 -14.95
CA ALA A 163 21.00 -5.89 -16.06
C ALA A 163 22.33 -5.26 -16.52
N GLU A 164 22.57 -3.98 -16.21
CA GLU A 164 23.84 -3.29 -16.47
C GLU A 164 24.88 -3.52 -15.36
N GLU A 165 24.42 -3.94 -14.17
CA GLU A 165 25.25 -4.28 -13.00
C GLU A 165 25.69 -5.76 -12.96
N GLU A 166 25.10 -6.63 -13.80
CA GLU A 166 25.43 -8.06 -13.99
C GLU A 166 26.49 -8.28 -15.09
#